data_AF-A0A7G5E143-F1
#
_entry.id   AF-A0A7G5E143-F1
#
_cell.length_a   1.000
_cell.length_b   1.000
_cell.length_c   1.000
_cell.angle_alpha   90.00
_cell.angle_beta   90.00
_cell.angle_gamma   90.00
#
_symmetry.space_group_name_H-M   'P 1'
#
loop_
_entity.id
_entity.type
_entity.pdbx_description
1 polymer ?
#
loop_
_entity_poly.entity_id
_entity_poly.type
_entity_poly.pdbx_seq_one_letter_code
_entity_poly.pdbx_strand_id
1 'polypeptide(L)'
;MKKIAIISTCPPQECGLAIFTKDLKQGMELDPNVQIDIVAVSKLGSEDFDQSIRFVIYRDRLDSYHQATRIINEEYDYCIIQHEFGIFGGADGIFITQIANNLKIPLLTVFHTILQTPSLQQKEITELLLKKSQAVVSLSPKGIELLEEQFDSTHTDKIKVIPHGVPHFDYNQGLAKYRLNLQHNFVMMTFGLIGRSKGLEYAIQSLSEVELPGFKYLIIGKTHPNVLAHEGESYRFELQNLVDQLGLQDKVVFIDKFLTDEELKEYLTACDIYLSPYPHEQQISSGTLSFAVGAGAAVISTPYWHAKDLLKDERGILSPFNDIAAMRDNIKMLYQSHRLLAWHRFKARSYGEQTVWGNVAKMYLELLQGLATPVRSLIDYEQYIAMDLKREA
;
A
#
# COMPACT_ATOMS: atom_id res chain seq x y z
N MET A 1 -21.13 -5.36 -19.12
CA MET A 1 -19.94 -4.85 -18.44
C MET A 1 -20.35 -4.44 -17.04
N LYS A 2 -19.72 -4.99 -15.99
CA LYS A 2 -20.01 -4.61 -14.60
C LYS A 2 -19.29 -3.31 -14.25
N LYS A 3 -19.98 -2.34 -13.65
CA LYS A 3 -19.43 -1.05 -13.27
C LYS A 3 -19.07 -1.04 -11.79
N ILE A 4 -17.84 -0.69 -11.46
CA ILE A 4 -17.32 -0.68 -10.09
C ILE A 4 -16.77 0.71 -9.77
N ALA A 5 -17.24 1.31 -8.68
CA ALA A 5 -16.68 2.55 -8.16
C ALA A 5 -15.66 2.26 -7.06
N ILE A 6 -14.48 2.88 -7.10
CA ILE A 6 -13.50 2.84 -6.02
C ILE A 6 -13.41 4.21 -5.36
N ILE A 7 -13.66 4.28 -4.05
CA ILE A 7 -13.49 5.49 -3.25
C ILE A 7 -12.15 5.42 -2.51
N SER A 8 -11.22 6.31 -2.86
CA SER A 8 -9.88 6.39 -2.25
C SER A 8 -9.18 7.70 -2.64
N THR A 9 -7.94 7.88 -2.20
CA THR A 9 -7.01 8.82 -2.85
C THR A 9 -6.50 8.24 -4.18
N CYS A 10 -6.01 9.09 -5.08
CA CYS A 10 -5.56 8.69 -6.42
C CYS A 10 -4.48 9.65 -6.95
N PRO A 11 -3.57 9.22 -7.85
CA PRO A 11 -2.67 10.14 -8.53
C PRO A 11 -3.44 11.33 -9.14
N PRO A 12 -2.87 12.56 -9.09
CA PRO A 12 -1.47 12.90 -8.84
C PRO A 12 -1.06 13.03 -7.35
N GLN A 13 -1.93 12.63 -6.40
CA GLN A 13 -1.57 12.65 -4.98
C GLN A 13 -0.43 11.64 -4.69
N GLU A 14 0.71 12.13 -4.18
CA GLU A 14 1.89 11.30 -3.86
C GLU A 14 1.72 10.58 -2.50
N CYS A 15 0.92 9.50 -2.45
CA CYS A 15 0.81 8.64 -1.26
C CYS A 15 0.62 7.16 -1.60
N GLY A 16 0.82 6.27 -0.62
CA GLY A 16 0.74 4.83 -0.82
C GLY A 16 -0.64 4.32 -1.27
N LEU A 17 -1.72 4.90 -0.73
CA LEU A 17 -3.10 4.53 -1.10
C LEU A 17 -3.46 4.98 -2.53
N ALA A 18 -2.91 6.10 -2.98
CA ALA A 18 -3.09 6.56 -4.36
C ALA A 18 -2.48 5.55 -5.34
N ILE A 19 -1.25 5.10 -5.07
CA ILE A 19 -0.58 4.07 -5.87
C ILE A 19 -1.35 2.74 -5.82
N PHE A 20 -1.81 2.30 -4.63
CA PHE A 20 -2.64 1.10 -4.50
C PHE A 20 -3.90 1.17 -5.36
N THR A 21 -4.59 2.31 -5.36
CA THR A 21 -5.82 2.53 -6.15
C THR A 21 -5.56 2.46 -7.65
N LYS A 22 -4.51 3.15 -8.11
CA LYS A 22 -4.07 3.11 -9.51
C LYS A 22 -3.77 1.67 -9.94
N ASP A 23 -2.96 0.96 -9.17
CA ASP A 23 -2.51 -0.38 -9.53
C ASP A 23 -3.65 -1.42 -9.47
N LEU A 24 -4.52 -1.34 -8.46
CA LEU A 24 -5.68 -2.20 -8.37
C LEU A 24 -6.62 -1.97 -9.57
N LYS A 25 -6.89 -0.70 -9.92
CA LYS A 25 -7.69 -0.36 -11.10
C LYS A 25 -7.09 -0.98 -12.37
N GLN A 26 -5.80 -0.74 -12.63
CA GLN A 26 -5.11 -1.28 -13.80
C GLN A 26 -5.16 -2.82 -13.84
N GLY A 27 -5.00 -3.47 -12.69
CA GLY A 27 -5.11 -4.93 -12.59
C GLY A 27 -6.52 -5.45 -12.88
N MET A 28 -7.56 -4.74 -12.41
CA MET A 28 -8.97 -5.14 -12.63
C MET A 28 -9.38 -4.93 -14.09
N GLU A 29 -8.91 -3.87 -14.73
CA GLU A 29 -9.18 -3.55 -16.15
C GLU A 29 -8.53 -4.52 -17.14
N LEU A 30 -7.71 -5.47 -16.68
CA LEU A 30 -7.30 -6.62 -17.48
C LEU A 30 -8.49 -7.53 -17.85
N ASP A 31 -9.58 -7.50 -17.08
CA ASP A 31 -10.83 -8.14 -17.46
C ASP A 31 -11.69 -7.18 -18.32
N PRO A 32 -11.93 -7.49 -19.61
CA PRO A 32 -12.69 -6.60 -20.49
C PRO A 32 -14.18 -6.49 -20.12
N ASN A 33 -14.67 -7.29 -19.17
CA ASN A 33 -16.05 -7.26 -18.73
C ASN A 33 -16.31 -6.31 -17.57
N VAL A 34 -15.30 -5.59 -17.08
CA VAL A 34 -15.45 -4.60 -16.01
C VAL A 34 -15.05 -3.21 -16.46
N GLN A 35 -15.76 -2.22 -15.91
CA GLN A 35 -15.38 -0.81 -15.99
C GLN A 35 -15.16 -0.32 -14.57
N ILE A 36 -14.00 0.28 -14.33
CA ILE A 36 -13.61 0.81 -13.02
C ILE A 36 -13.50 2.32 -13.14
N ASP A 37 -14.26 3.03 -12.31
CA ASP A 37 -14.12 4.47 -12.18
C ASP A 37 -13.74 4.82 -10.73
N ILE A 38 -12.93 5.88 -10.59
CA ILE A 38 -12.45 6.33 -9.29
C ILE A 38 -13.28 7.53 -8.83
N VAL A 39 -13.72 7.47 -7.58
CA VAL A 39 -14.27 8.61 -6.84
C VAL A 39 -13.18 9.09 -5.88
N ALA A 40 -12.43 10.09 -6.33
CA ALA A 40 -11.22 10.54 -5.64
C ALA A 40 -11.57 11.36 -4.39
N VAL A 41 -10.89 11.11 -3.27
CA VAL A 41 -10.97 11.95 -2.07
C VAL A 41 -9.80 12.92 -2.08
N SER A 42 -10.11 14.21 -2.02
CA SER A 42 -9.09 15.26 -2.09
C SER A 42 -9.29 16.35 -1.05
N LYS A 43 -8.19 16.75 -0.41
CA LYS A 43 -8.16 17.91 0.49
C LYS A 43 -8.18 19.24 -0.28
N LEU A 44 -7.43 19.33 -1.39
CA LEU A 44 -7.32 20.57 -2.17
C LEU A 44 -8.47 20.70 -3.17
N GLY A 45 -8.91 19.57 -3.74
CA GLY A 45 -9.94 19.46 -4.76
C GLY A 45 -9.61 20.20 -6.05
N SER A 46 -8.34 20.49 -6.26
CA SER A 46 -7.78 21.27 -7.38
C SER A 46 -6.62 20.54 -8.06
N GLU A 47 -6.40 19.27 -7.72
CA GLU A 47 -5.42 18.44 -8.41
C GLU A 47 -5.83 18.20 -9.86
N ASP A 48 -4.83 18.11 -10.74
CA ASP A 48 -5.03 17.81 -12.17
C ASP A 48 -5.25 16.30 -12.35
N PHE A 49 -6.46 15.86 -12.03
CA PHE A 49 -6.88 14.47 -12.18
C PHE A 49 -7.11 14.12 -13.65
N ASP A 50 -6.76 12.89 -14.04
CA ASP A 50 -7.03 12.40 -15.38
C ASP A 50 -8.51 12.00 -15.58
N GLN A 51 -8.85 11.57 -16.80
CA GLN A 51 -10.22 11.19 -17.17
C GLN A 51 -10.76 9.94 -16.47
N SER A 52 -9.92 9.21 -15.72
CA SER A 52 -10.36 8.03 -14.95
C SER A 52 -11.09 8.39 -13.65
N ILE A 53 -11.07 9.66 -13.25
CA ILE A 53 -11.81 10.16 -12.11
C ILE A 53 -13.23 10.54 -12.52
N ARG A 54 -14.23 9.83 -11.96
CA ARG A 54 -15.65 10.14 -12.16
C ARG A 54 -16.10 11.37 -11.39
N PHE A 55 -15.64 11.48 -10.15
CA PHE A 55 -16.07 12.51 -9.22
C PHE A 55 -15.00 12.76 -8.16
N VAL A 56 -14.93 13.99 -7.65
CA VAL A 56 -14.02 14.38 -6.56
C VAL A 56 -14.82 14.70 -5.30
N ILE A 57 -14.62 13.89 -4.26
CA ILE A 57 -15.05 14.19 -2.90
C ILE A 57 -14.07 15.20 -2.30
N TYR A 58 -14.56 16.39 -2.01
CA TYR A 58 -13.84 17.38 -1.23
C TYR A 58 -13.84 16.92 0.23
N ARG A 59 -12.68 16.53 0.74
CA ARG A 59 -12.48 15.89 2.05
C ARG A 59 -13.28 16.58 3.14
N ASP A 60 -13.17 17.89 3.29
CA ASP A 60 -13.77 18.64 4.40
C ASP A 60 -15.18 19.18 4.09
N ARG A 61 -15.83 18.68 3.03
CA ARG A 61 -17.14 19.13 2.55
C ARG A 61 -18.14 18.00 2.46
N LEU A 62 -19.01 17.91 3.47
CA LEU A 62 -20.01 16.85 3.61
C LEU A 62 -20.97 16.75 2.42
N ASP A 63 -21.29 17.86 1.76
CA ASP A 63 -22.16 17.88 0.58
C ASP A 63 -21.60 17.06 -0.60
N SER A 64 -20.28 17.02 -0.75
CA SER A 64 -19.62 16.20 -1.78
C SER A 64 -19.75 14.70 -1.53
N TYR A 65 -19.80 14.26 -0.27
CA TYR A 65 -20.06 12.85 0.09
C TYR A 65 -21.48 12.43 -0.31
N HIS A 66 -22.47 13.31 -0.11
CA HIS A 66 -23.85 13.06 -0.54
C HIS A 66 -23.97 12.98 -2.07
N GLN A 67 -23.29 13.87 -2.80
CA GLN A 67 -23.27 13.85 -4.27
C GLN A 67 -22.62 12.56 -4.80
N ALA A 68 -21.45 12.19 -4.28
CA ALA A 68 -20.78 10.95 -4.63
C ALA A 68 -21.67 9.74 -4.40
N THR A 69 -22.39 9.68 -3.26
CA THR A 69 -23.30 8.56 -2.96
C THR A 69 -24.44 8.43 -3.98
N ARG A 70 -25.00 9.56 -4.44
CA ARG A 70 -26.06 9.55 -5.48
C ARG A 70 -25.53 8.99 -6.79
N ILE A 71 -24.41 9.53 -7.28
CA ILE A 71 -23.72 9.06 -8.50
C ILE A 71 -23.43 7.55 -8.40
N ILE A 72 -22.86 7.11 -7.28
CA ILE A 72 -22.49 5.70 -7.07
C ILE A 72 -23.73 4.79 -7.14
N ASN A 73 -24.81 5.15 -6.45
CA ASN A 73 -26.05 4.36 -6.44
C ASN A 73 -26.73 4.28 -7.82
N GLU A 74 -26.64 5.33 -8.62
CA GLU A 74 -27.28 5.43 -9.94
C GLU A 74 -26.50 4.69 -11.03
N GLU A 75 -25.17 4.73 -10.98
CA GLU A 75 -24.34 4.32 -12.12
C GLU A 75 -23.61 2.99 -11.95
N TYR A 76 -23.38 2.52 -10.72
CA TYR A 76 -22.46 1.41 -10.44
C TYR A 76 -23.14 0.18 -9.87
N ASP A 77 -22.57 -0.99 -10.14
CA ASP A 77 -23.06 -2.27 -9.62
C ASP A 77 -22.43 -2.61 -8.26
N TYR A 78 -21.20 -2.13 -8.01
CA TYR A 78 -20.48 -2.33 -6.74
C TYR A 78 -19.73 -1.07 -6.33
N CYS A 79 -19.54 -0.91 -5.01
CA CYS A 79 -18.67 0.11 -4.43
C CYS A 79 -17.55 -0.56 -3.63
N ILE A 80 -16.31 -0.14 -3.88
CA ILE A 80 -15.15 -0.45 -3.03
C ILE A 80 -14.78 0.82 -2.25
N ILE A 81 -14.73 0.74 -0.93
CA ILE A 81 -14.13 1.78 -0.08
C ILE A 81 -12.75 1.29 0.35
N GLN A 82 -11.70 2.02 -0.02
CA GLN A 82 -10.39 1.86 0.61
C GLN A 82 -10.34 2.76 1.84
N HIS A 83 -10.32 2.16 3.03
CA HIS A 83 -10.42 2.88 4.28
C HIS A 83 -9.06 3.07 4.96
N GLU A 84 -8.78 4.32 5.29
CA GLU A 84 -7.77 4.77 6.24
C GLU A 84 -8.33 6.00 6.97
N PHE A 85 -8.07 6.15 8.27
CA PHE A 85 -8.66 7.23 9.07
C PHE A 85 -8.25 8.64 8.60
N GLY A 86 -7.09 8.77 7.94
CA GLY A 86 -6.55 10.05 7.51
C GLY A 86 -7.12 10.64 6.20
N ILE A 87 -7.83 9.85 5.38
CA ILE A 87 -8.20 10.28 4.02
C ILE A 87 -9.55 10.99 3.98
N PHE A 88 -10.49 10.61 4.83
CA PHE A 88 -11.83 11.19 4.84
C PHE A 88 -11.91 12.42 5.77
N GLY A 89 -12.94 13.24 5.59
CA GLY A 89 -13.18 14.43 6.42
C GLY A 89 -13.88 14.14 7.73
N GLY A 90 -13.88 15.17 8.57
CA GLY A 90 -14.32 15.09 9.96
C GLY A 90 -13.28 14.39 10.85
N ALA A 91 -13.54 14.39 12.15
CA ALA A 91 -12.67 13.72 13.11
C ALA A 91 -12.61 12.22 12.79
N ASP A 92 -11.38 11.66 12.77
CA ASP A 92 -11.09 10.28 12.39
C ASP A 92 -11.70 9.81 11.04
N GLY A 93 -12.06 10.73 10.14
CA GLY A 93 -12.67 10.38 8.86
C GLY A 93 -14.16 10.02 8.92
N ILE A 94 -14.87 10.41 9.99
CA ILE A 94 -16.29 10.10 10.24
C ILE A 94 -17.24 10.41 9.07
N PHE A 95 -16.89 11.29 8.13
CA PHE A 95 -17.73 11.58 6.96
C PHE A 95 -17.95 10.38 6.05
N ILE A 96 -17.06 9.37 6.07
CA ILE A 96 -17.26 8.13 5.31
C ILE A 96 -18.55 7.39 5.69
N THR A 97 -19.00 7.57 6.94
CA THR A 97 -20.26 6.99 7.42
C THR A 97 -21.47 7.48 6.65
N GLN A 98 -21.42 8.68 6.04
CA GLN A 98 -22.50 9.18 5.19
C GLN A 98 -22.66 8.35 3.93
N ILE A 99 -21.56 7.93 3.30
CA ILE A 99 -21.61 7.08 2.12
C ILE A 99 -22.07 5.68 2.52
N ALA A 100 -21.39 5.06 3.50
CA ALA A 100 -21.69 3.69 3.92
C ALA A 100 -23.15 3.50 4.38
N ASN A 101 -23.77 4.50 5.01
CA ASN A 101 -25.17 4.42 5.43
C ASN A 101 -26.19 4.54 4.29
N ASN A 102 -25.84 5.22 3.21
CA ASN A 102 -26.76 5.60 2.14
C ASN A 102 -26.50 4.86 0.81
N LEU A 103 -25.49 3.99 0.76
CA LEU A 103 -25.30 3.07 -0.36
C LEU A 103 -26.45 2.04 -0.42
N LYS A 104 -26.97 1.85 -1.63
CA LYS A 104 -28.01 0.88 -1.99
C LYS A 104 -27.46 -0.32 -2.76
N ILE A 105 -26.21 -0.23 -3.21
CA ILE A 105 -25.47 -1.28 -3.91
C ILE A 105 -24.51 -1.99 -2.96
N PRO A 106 -23.99 -3.17 -3.31
CA PRO A 106 -23.07 -3.91 -2.46
C PRO A 106 -21.78 -3.13 -2.21
N LEU A 107 -21.39 -3.09 -0.93
CA LEU A 107 -20.16 -2.46 -0.46
C LEU A 107 -19.11 -3.52 -0.10
N LEU A 108 -17.92 -3.36 -0.66
CA LEU A 108 -16.68 -3.99 -0.22
C LEU A 108 -15.82 -2.94 0.49
N THR A 109 -15.40 -3.19 1.72
CA THR A 109 -14.44 -2.29 2.42
C THR A 109 -13.07 -2.94 2.52
N VAL A 110 -12.03 -2.23 2.11
CA VAL A 110 -10.62 -2.62 2.26
C VAL A 110 -10.02 -1.80 3.40
N PHE A 111 -9.63 -2.44 4.49
CA PHE A 111 -8.97 -1.73 5.59
C PHE A 111 -7.46 -1.68 5.37
N HIS A 112 -6.94 -0.49 5.06
CA HIS A 112 -5.50 -0.25 4.95
C HIS A 112 -4.82 -0.05 6.32
N THR A 113 -5.62 0.31 7.32
CA THR A 113 -5.22 0.44 8.73
C THR A 113 -6.27 -0.21 9.63
N ILE A 114 -5.82 -1.06 10.55
CA ILE A 114 -6.63 -1.65 11.63
C ILE A 114 -5.80 -1.45 12.90
N LEU A 115 -6.33 -0.66 13.84
CA LEU A 115 -5.62 -0.29 15.06
C LEU A 115 -5.88 -1.32 16.14
N GLN A 116 -4.87 -1.68 16.93
CA GLN A 116 -5.04 -2.57 18.09
C GLN A 116 -5.79 -1.86 19.24
N THR A 117 -5.56 -0.56 19.40
CA THR A 117 -6.20 0.27 20.43
C THR A 117 -6.85 1.49 19.75
N PRO A 118 -7.98 1.32 19.04
CA PRO A 118 -8.67 2.42 18.40
C PRO A 118 -9.27 3.38 19.44
N SER A 119 -9.41 4.65 19.08
CA SER A 119 -10.29 5.59 19.80
C SER A 119 -11.74 5.09 19.76
N LEU A 120 -12.60 5.62 20.64
CA LEU A 120 -14.04 5.28 20.60
C LEU A 120 -14.64 5.56 19.22
N GLN A 121 -14.32 6.71 18.63
CA GLN A 121 -14.81 7.10 17.31
C GLN A 121 -14.26 6.20 16.19
N GLN A 122 -12.97 5.86 16.23
CA GLN A 122 -12.36 4.93 15.27
C GLN A 122 -13.00 3.55 15.34
N LYS A 123 -13.35 3.10 16.55
CA LYS A 123 -14.08 1.85 16.78
C LYS A 123 -15.48 1.91 16.17
N GLU A 124 -16.24 2.98 16.42
CA GLU A 124 -17.59 3.18 15.86
C GLU A 124 -17.59 3.23 14.33
N ILE A 125 -16.63 3.93 13.72
CA ILE A 125 -16.46 3.98 12.26
C ILE A 125 -16.20 2.59 11.70
N THR A 126 -15.26 1.85 12.31
CA THR A 126 -14.90 0.50 11.87
C THR A 126 -16.08 -0.45 12.01
N GLU A 127 -16.81 -0.43 13.13
CA GLU A 127 -18.00 -1.25 13.35
C GLU A 127 -19.11 -0.95 12.34
N LEU A 128 -19.34 0.32 12.01
CA LEU A 128 -20.30 0.69 10.98
C LEU A 128 -19.90 0.13 9.61
N LEU A 129 -18.64 0.30 9.21
CA LEU A 129 -18.13 -0.21 7.94
C LEU A 129 -18.21 -1.73 7.88
N LEU A 130 -17.86 -2.42 8.96
CA LEU A 130 -18.07 -3.86 9.10
C LEU A 130 -19.54 -4.19 8.88
N LYS A 131 -20.47 -3.55 9.60
CA LYS A 131 -21.91 -3.82 9.49
C LYS A 131 -22.47 -3.58 8.09
N LYS A 132 -22.06 -2.51 7.42
CA LYS A 132 -22.59 -2.07 6.12
C LYS A 132 -21.98 -2.80 4.92
N SER A 133 -20.77 -3.33 5.06
CA SER A 133 -20.11 -4.04 3.97
C SER A 133 -20.64 -5.47 3.85
N GLN A 134 -20.89 -5.92 2.62
CA GLN A 134 -21.19 -7.32 2.33
C GLN A 134 -19.92 -8.19 2.39
N ALA A 135 -18.76 -7.60 2.11
CA ALA A 135 -17.46 -8.22 2.31
C ALA A 135 -16.44 -7.18 2.82
N VAL A 136 -15.43 -7.68 3.53
CA VAL A 136 -14.37 -6.86 4.11
C VAL A 136 -13.04 -7.50 3.79
N VAL A 137 -12.05 -6.69 3.41
CA VAL A 137 -10.70 -7.14 3.11
C VAL A 137 -9.73 -6.58 4.12
N SER A 138 -8.92 -7.47 4.68
CA SER A 138 -7.68 -7.12 5.36
C SER A 138 -6.49 -7.50 4.48
N LEU A 139 -5.43 -6.68 4.55
CA LEU A 139 -4.20 -6.92 3.79
C LEU A 139 -3.28 -7.97 4.46
N SER A 140 -3.58 -8.37 5.69
CA SER A 140 -2.79 -9.37 6.42
C SER A 140 -3.65 -10.25 7.33
N PRO A 141 -3.23 -11.49 7.63
CA PRO A 141 -3.85 -12.32 8.65
C PRO A 141 -3.99 -11.62 10.01
N LYS A 142 -2.96 -10.87 10.45
CA LYS A 142 -3.05 -10.15 11.73
C LYS A 142 -4.20 -9.15 11.78
N GLY A 143 -4.59 -8.56 10.65
CA GLY A 143 -5.75 -7.68 10.61
C GLY A 143 -7.07 -8.39 10.84
N ILE A 144 -7.21 -9.64 10.41
CA ILE A 144 -8.38 -10.44 10.77
C ILE A 144 -8.41 -10.69 12.27
N GLU A 145 -7.30 -11.14 12.86
CA GLU A 145 -7.19 -11.37 14.31
C GLU A 145 -7.61 -10.12 15.10
N LEU A 146 -7.11 -8.94 14.73
CA LEU A 146 -7.48 -7.69 15.41
C LEU A 146 -8.96 -7.34 15.27
N LEU A 147 -9.56 -7.59 14.09
CA LEU A 147 -10.99 -7.35 13.89
C LEU A 147 -11.84 -8.32 14.75
N GLU A 148 -11.45 -9.60 14.81
CA GLU A 148 -12.14 -10.62 15.61
C GLU A 148 -11.97 -10.40 17.13
N GLU A 149 -10.82 -9.88 17.56
CA GLU A 149 -10.58 -9.52 18.97
C GLU A 149 -11.43 -8.32 19.43
N GLN A 150 -11.73 -7.38 18.52
CA GLN A 150 -12.33 -6.08 18.86
C GLN A 150 -13.82 -5.96 18.58
N PHE A 151 -14.33 -6.75 17.64
CA PHE A 151 -15.70 -6.67 17.13
C PHE A 151 -16.40 -8.03 17.20
N ASP A 152 -17.72 -8.03 17.08
CA ASP A 152 -18.53 -9.24 17.19
C ASP A 152 -18.22 -10.25 16.05
N SER A 153 -18.17 -11.53 16.42
CA SER A 153 -17.96 -12.71 15.56
C SER A 153 -18.98 -12.88 14.44
N THR A 154 -20.11 -12.15 14.48
CA THR A 154 -21.14 -12.17 13.42
C THR A 154 -20.64 -11.64 12.07
N HIS A 155 -19.40 -11.16 11.98
CA HIS A 155 -18.77 -10.68 10.75
C HIS A 155 -17.66 -11.58 10.20
N THR A 156 -17.27 -12.67 10.88
CA THR A 156 -16.11 -13.49 10.49
C THR A 156 -16.21 -14.03 9.06
N ASP A 157 -17.37 -14.55 8.64
CA ASP A 157 -17.52 -15.21 7.32
C ASP A 157 -17.27 -14.28 6.12
N LYS A 158 -17.44 -12.96 6.31
CA LYS A 158 -17.27 -11.96 5.26
C LYS A 158 -15.92 -11.24 5.26
N ILE A 159 -15.08 -11.48 6.28
CA ILE A 159 -13.73 -10.93 6.33
C ILE A 159 -12.80 -11.86 5.54
N LYS A 160 -12.06 -11.31 4.58
CA LYS A 160 -11.12 -12.04 3.72
C LYS A 160 -9.73 -11.41 3.80
N VAL A 161 -8.69 -12.23 3.70
CA VAL A 161 -7.34 -11.73 3.45
C VAL A 161 -7.13 -11.65 1.95
N ILE A 162 -6.86 -10.46 1.43
CA ILE A 162 -6.30 -10.28 0.08
C ILE A 162 -5.01 -9.48 0.25
N PRO A 163 -3.83 -10.04 -0.08
CA PRO A 163 -2.56 -9.37 0.15
C PRO A 163 -2.43 -8.13 -0.73
N HIS A 164 -1.51 -7.24 -0.35
CA HIS A 164 -1.11 -6.12 -1.20
C HIS A 164 -0.52 -6.65 -2.52
N GLY A 165 -1.00 -6.13 -3.65
CA GLY A 165 -0.46 -6.51 -4.95
C GLY A 165 0.91 -5.92 -5.23
N VAL A 166 1.65 -6.55 -6.14
CA VAL A 166 2.98 -6.07 -6.55
C VAL A 166 3.06 -5.91 -8.06
N PRO A 167 3.95 -5.04 -8.57
CA PRO A 167 4.20 -4.98 -10.00
C PRO A 167 4.76 -6.32 -10.52
N HIS A 168 4.62 -6.56 -11.82
CA HIS A 168 5.39 -7.61 -12.48
C HIS A 168 6.85 -7.16 -12.63
N PHE A 169 7.80 -8.04 -12.33
CA PHE A 169 9.24 -7.83 -12.45
C PHE A 169 9.83 -8.85 -13.44
N ASP A 170 10.86 -8.46 -14.20
CA ASP A 170 11.56 -9.37 -15.13
C ASP A 170 12.63 -10.23 -14.43
N TYR A 171 12.96 -9.89 -13.18
CA TYR A 171 13.97 -10.53 -12.34
C TYR A 171 15.39 -10.56 -12.93
N ASN A 172 15.69 -9.72 -13.92
CA ASN A 172 17.03 -9.64 -14.52
C ASN A 172 17.92 -8.67 -13.72
N GLN A 173 18.35 -9.10 -12.53
CA GLN A 173 19.17 -8.30 -11.63
C GLN A 173 20.47 -7.79 -12.28
N GLY A 174 21.11 -8.59 -13.13
CA GLY A 174 22.36 -8.20 -13.81
C GLY A 174 22.15 -7.01 -14.75
N LEU A 175 21.09 -7.05 -15.57
CA LEU A 175 20.73 -5.94 -16.45
C LEU A 175 20.34 -4.70 -15.64
N ALA A 176 19.59 -4.88 -14.55
CA ALA A 176 19.17 -3.78 -13.70
C ALA A 176 20.34 -3.07 -13.02
N LYS A 177 21.27 -3.84 -12.44
CA LYS A 177 22.51 -3.30 -11.90
C LYS A 177 23.34 -2.61 -12.97
N TYR A 178 23.43 -3.14 -14.18
CA TYR A 178 24.15 -2.49 -15.28
C TYR A 178 23.55 -1.12 -15.64
N ARG A 179 22.23 -1.05 -15.84
CA ARG A 179 21.52 0.20 -16.17
C ARG A 179 21.69 1.28 -15.09
N LEU A 180 21.79 0.85 -13.82
CA LEU A 180 21.99 1.74 -12.68
C LEU A 180 23.46 2.00 -12.33
N ASN A 181 24.43 1.47 -13.10
CA ASN A 181 25.86 1.52 -12.79
C ASN A 181 26.24 0.93 -11.42
N LEU A 182 25.54 -0.14 -11.00
CA LEU A 182 25.72 -0.87 -9.75
C LEU A 182 26.25 -2.30 -9.96
N GLN A 183 26.76 -2.65 -11.15
CA GLN A 183 27.19 -4.01 -11.50
C GLN A 183 28.33 -4.56 -10.64
N HIS A 184 29.11 -3.68 -10.01
CA HIS A 184 30.20 -4.06 -9.11
C HIS A 184 29.82 -3.91 -7.62
N ASN A 185 28.55 -3.61 -7.33
CA ASN A 185 28.08 -3.33 -5.99
C ASN A 185 27.19 -4.43 -5.43
N PHE A 186 27.33 -4.65 -4.13
CA PHE A 186 26.32 -5.30 -3.31
C PHE A 186 25.36 -4.23 -2.80
N VAL A 187 24.10 -4.31 -3.18
CA VAL A 187 23.11 -3.24 -3.02
C VAL A 187 22.11 -3.63 -1.94
N MET A 188 22.16 -2.91 -0.82
CA MET A 188 21.07 -2.86 0.15
C MET A 188 20.19 -1.65 -0.16
N MET A 189 18.88 -1.75 0.06
CA MET A 189 17.95 -0.66 -0.22
C MET A 189 16.85 -0.54 0.83
N THR A 190 16.44 0.71 1.07
CA THR A 190 15.16 1.08 1.64
C THR A 190 14.54 2.14 0.74
N PHE A 191 13.23 2.04 0.45
CA PHE A 191 12.56 3.06 -0.34
C PHE A 191 11.22 3.49 0.26
N GLY A 192 10.74 4.66 -0.18
CA GLY A 192 9.45 5.23 0.20
C GLY A 192 9.60 6.58 0.89
N LEU A 193 8.48 7.12 1.39
CA LEU A 193 8.48 8.41 2.06
C LEU A 193 9.30 8.36 3.37
N ILE A 194 10.28 9.27 3.49
CA ILE A 194 11.19 9.36 4.63
C ILE A 194 10.47 10.01 5.81
N GLY A 195 10.68 9.45 7.00
CA GLY A 195 10.20 9.96 8.27
C GLY A 195 10.66 9.07 9.43
N ARG A 196 10.62 9.59 10.66
CA ARG A 196 11.12 8.91 11.87
C ARG A 196 10.52 7.53 12.11
N SER A 197 9.27 7.32 11.69
CA SER A 197 8.59 6.03 11.77
C SER A 197 9.24 4.93 10.92
N LYS A 198 10.24 5.26 10.09
CA LYS A 198 10.99 4.30 9.27
C LYS A 198 12.22 3.72 9.98
N GLY A 199 12.72 4.35 11.05
CA GLY A 199 13.86 3.84 11.83
C GLY A 199 15.16 3.73 11.04
N LEU A 200 15.41 4.62 10.08
CA LEU A 200 16.58 4.56 9.19
C LEU A 200 17.91 4.73 9.93
N GLU A 201 17.90 5.38 11.10
CA GLU A 201 19.05 5.52 11.98
C GLU A 201 19.59 4.17 12.46
N TYR A 202 18.72 3.20 12.77
CA TYR A 202 19.13 1.86 13.18
C TYR A 202 19.82 1.11 12.03
N ALA A 203 19.31 1.28 10.81
CA ALA A 203 19.94 0.73 9.61
C ALA A 203 21.33 1.33 9.39
N ILE A 204 21.48 2.65 9.46
CA ILE A 204 22.77 3.32 9.27
C ILE A 204 23.77 2.88 10.35
N GLN A 205 23.35 2.86 11.62
CA GLN A 205 24.19 2.40 12.73
C GLN A 205 24.60 0.93 12.60
N SER A 206 23.76 0.08 12.00
CA SER A 206 24.11 -1.33 11.79
C SER A 206 25.27 -1.51 10.82
N LEU A 207 25.54 -0.52 9.95
CA LEU A 207 26.65 -0.54 9.00
C LEU A 207 27.98 -0.05 9.58
N SER A 208 27.98 0.52 10.80
CA SER A 208 29.21 0.90 11.48
C SER A 208 30.03 -0.35 11.84
N GLU A 209 31.35 -0.20 11.87
CA GLU A 209 32.28 -1.23 12.37
C GLU A 209 32.29 -2.55 11.57
N VAL A 210 31.74 -2.56 10.34
CA VAL A 210 31.79 -3.70 9.42
C VAL A 210 32.47 -3.35 8.11
N GLU A 211 33.46 -4.14 7.74
CA GLU A 211 34.08 -4.08 6.42
C GLU A 211 33.23 -4.83 5.40
N LEU A 212 32.67 -4.09 4.44
CA LEU A 212 31.80 -4.60 3.37
C LEU A 212 32.26 -4.01 2.03
N PRO A 213 33.32 -4.55 1.39
CA PRO A 213 33.83 -4.03 0.13
C PRO A 213 32.76 -3.98 -0.96
N GLY A 214 32.67 -2.87 -1.69
CA GLY A 214 31.69 -2.70 -2.78
C GLY A 214 30.23 -2.59 -2.32
N PHE A 215 29.96 -2.53 -1.02
CA PHE A 215 28.60 -2.40 -0.49
C PHE A 215 28.05 -0.99 -0.64
N LYS A 216 26.80 -0.88 -1.07
CA LYS A 216 26.03 0.36 -1.17
C LYS A 216 24.67 0.19 -0.49
N TYR A 217 24.33 1.09 0.42
CA TYR A 217 23.00 1.22 0.99
C TYR A 217 22.30 2.43 0.36
N LEU A 218 21.27 2.17 -0.44
CA LEU A 218 20.48 3.19 -1.10
C LEU A 218 19.25 3.52 -0.25
N ILE A 219 19.13 4.77 0.18
CA ILE A 219 17.93 5.31 0.84
C ILE A 219 17.21 6.16 -0.19
N ILE A 220 16.10 5.65 -0.72
CA ILE A 220 15.42 6.24 -1.88
C ILE A 220 14.05 6.80 -1.50
N GLY A 221 13.87 8.11 -1.64
CA GLY A 221 12.58 8.74 -1.46
C GLY A 221 12.66 10.18 -0.98
N LYS A 222 11.53 10.89 -1.16
CA LYS A 222 11.29 12.21 -0.60
C LYS A 222 10.84 12.12 0.85
N THR A 223 10.97 13.21 1.58
CA THR A 223 10.39 13.33 2.93
C THR A 223 8.87 13.34 2.83
N HIS A 224 8.20 12.64 3.74
CA HIS A 224 6.74 12.53 3.71
C HIS A 224 6.09 13.93 3.74
N PRO A 225 5.08 14.24 2.90
CA PRO A 225 4.49 15.58 2.84
C PRO A 225 4.04 16.13 4.21
N ASN A 226 3.35 15.31 5.01
CA ASN A 226 2.98 15.67 6.38
C ASN A 226 4.19 15.93 7.28
N VAL A 227 5.29 15.18 7.13
CA VAL A 227 6.51 15.39 7.91
C VAL A 227 7.17 16.70 7.49
N LEU A 228 7.33 16.93 6.18
CA LEU A 228 7.86 18.16 5.62
C LEU A 228 7.09 19.40 6.11
N ALA A 229 5.76 19.31 6.20
CA ALA A 229 4.91 20.40 6.68
C ALA A 229 5.10 20.75 8.17
N HIS A 230 5.50 19.80 9.02
CA HIS A 230 5.61 20.01 10.47
C HIS A 230 7.06 20.16 10.96
N GLU A 231 7.99 19.36 10.43
CA GLU A 231 9.40 19.31 10.87
C GLU A 231 10.42 19.61 9.76
N GLY A 232 9.97 19.94 8.54
CA GLY A 232 10.84 20.18 7.40
C GLY A 232 11.64 18.93 7.00
N GLU A 233 12.90 19.13 6.61
CA GLU A 233 13.86 18.07 6.27
C GLU A 233 14.74 17.64 7.47
N SER A 234 14.36 18.01 8.70
CA SER A 234 15.18 17.81 9.90
C SER A 234 15.66 16.37 10.08
N TYR A 235 14.77 15.39 9.94
CA TYR A 235 15.13 13.98 10.07
C TYR A 235 16.11 13.53 8.97
N ARG A 236 15.97 13.99 7.73
CA ARG A 236 16.94 13.66 6.66
C ARG A 236 18.31 14.21 7.00
N PHE A 237 18.40 15.46 7.47
CA PHE A 237 19.66 16.06 7.88
C PHE A 237 20.29 15.32 9.07
N GLU A 238 19.50 14.84 10.02
CA GLU A 238 19.99 13.98 11.10
C GLU A 238 20.62 12.68 10.57
N LEU A 239 19.97 12.03 9.61
CA LEU A 239 20.51 10.81 8.98
C LEU A 239 21.81 11.08 8.20
N GLN A 240 21.89 12.20 7.48
CA GLN A 240 23.10 12.60 6.76
C GLN A 240 24.25 12.90 7.73
N ASN A 241 23.99 13.65 8.79
CA ASN A 241 24.96 13.91 9.84
C ASN A 241 25.43 12.62 10.52
N LEU A 242 24.53 11.65 10.73
CA LEU A 242 24.87 10.35 11.30
C LEU A 242 25.78 9.54 10.36
N VAL A 243 25.51 9.56 9.05
CA VAL A 243 26.41 8.97 8.04
C VAL A 243 27.79 9.61 8.10
N ASP A 244 27.86 10.93 8.26
CA ASP A 244 29.11 11.66 8.35
C ASP A 244 29.90 11.32 9.61
N GLN A 245 29.23 11.31 10.76
CA GLN A 245 29.82 10.97 12.06
C GLN A 245 30.40 9.55 12.10
N LEU A 246 29.76 8.62 11.39
CA LEU A 246 30.18 7.21 11.34
C LEU A 246 31.15 6.92 10.18
N GLY A 247 31.50 7.91 9.35
CA GLY A 247 32.40 7.72 8.22
C GLY A 247 31.84 6.79 7.14
N LEU A 248 30.53 6.85 6.89
CA LEU A 248 29.80 5.94 6.01
C LEU A 248 29.45 6.54 4.63
N GLN A 249 30.02 7.69 4.26
CA GLN A 249 29.70 8.43 3.03
C GLN A 249 29.91 7.59 1.76
N ASP A 250 30.92 6.72 1.76
CA ASP A 250 31.19 5.83 0.63
C ASP A 250 30.22 4.64 0.55
N LYS A 251 29.45 4.36 1.61
CA LYS A 251 28.52 3.23 1.67
C LYS A 251 27.06 3.66 1.54
N VAL A 252 26.66 4.77 2.15
CA VAL A 252 25.26 5.20 2.21
C VAL A 252 25.00 6.30 1.19
N VAL A 253 24.01 6.09 0.32
CA VAL A 253 23.64 7.02 -0.75
C VAL A 253 22.17 7.40 -0.59
N PHE A 254 21.90 8.70 -0.47
CA PHE A 254 20.54 9.24 -0.47
C PHE A 254 20.12 9.60 -1.88
N ILE A 255 18.98 9.08 -2.32
CA ILE A 255 18.36 9.42 -3.61
C ILE A 255 17.05 10.14 -3.31
N ASP A 256 17.08 11.47 -3.35
CA ASP A 256 15.93 12.32 -3.03
C ASP A 256 15.01 12.50 -4.24
N LYS A 257 14.31 11.42 -4.59
CA LYS A 257 13.40 11.38 -5.74
C LYS A 257 12.16 10.57 -5.41
N PHE A 258 11.02 11.04 -5.91
CA PHE A 258 9.83 10.19 -6.05
C PHE A 258 10.00 9.45 -7.39
N LEU A 259 10.37 8.18 -7.33
CA LEU A 259 10.66 7.39 -8.52
C LEU A 259 9.40 7.14 -9.36
N THR A 260 9.57 7.09 -10.68
CA THR A 260 8.55 6.53 -11.57
C THR A 260 8.40 5.03 -11.35
N ASP A 261 7.29 4.44 -11.84
CA ASP A 261 7.07 2.98 -11.71
C ASP A 261 8.17 2.16 -12.40
N GLU A 262 8.68 2.62 -13.55
CA GLU A 262 9.77 1.96 -14.26
C GLU A 262 11.09 2.04 -13.47
N GLU A 263 11.42 3.22 -12.95
CA GLU A 263 12.63 3.40 -12.14
C GLU A 263 12.56 2.57 -10.86
N LEU A 264 11.41 2.57 -10.18
CA LEU A 264 11.22 1.79 -8.95
C LEU A 264 11.39 0.29 -9.22
N LYS A 265 10.85 -0.23 -10.34
CA LYS A 265 11.07 -1.61 -10.76
C LYS A 265 12.55 -1.90 -10.95
N GLU A 266 13.26 -1.04 -11.68
CA GLU A 266 14.69 -1.19 -11.96
C GLU A 266 15.52 -1.24 -10.66
N TYR A 267 15.29 -0.29 -9.73
CA TYR A 267 15.97 -0.26 -8.42
C TYR A 267 15.67 -1.50 -7.57
N LEU A 268 14.41 -1.93 -7.50
CA LEU A 268 14.03 -3.11 -6.75
C LEU A 268 14.59 -4.40 -7.35
N THR A 269 14.64 -4.52 -8.68
CA THR A 269 15.24 -5.68 -9.35
C THR A 269 16.75 -5.72 -9.13
N ALA A 270 17.42 -4.58 -9.05
CA ALA A 270 18.86 -4.49 -8.74
C ALA A 270 19.20 -4.82 -7.27
N CYS A 271 18.26 -4.61 -6.35
CA CYS A 271 18.43 -4.77 -4.91
C CYS A 271 18.82 -6.20 -4.51
N ASP A 272 19.89 -6.37 -3.73
CA ASP A 272 20.28 -7.65 -3.12
C ASP A 272 19.51 -7.88 -1.81
N ILE A 273 19.60 -6.91 -0.89
CA ILE A 273 18.92 -6.91 0.41
C ILE A 273 17.99 -5.71 0.52
N TYR A 274 16.72 -5.95 0.79
CA TYR A 274 15.80 -4.89 1.20
C TYR A 274 15.71 -4.84 2.72
N LEU A 275 15.86 -3.65 3.31
CA LEU A 275 15.83 -3.46 4.76
C LEU A 275 14.59 -2.65 5.17
N SER A 276 13.89 -3.11 6.21
CA SER A 276 12.73 -2.42 6.78
C SER A 276 12.86 -2.31 8.30
N PRO A 277 13.60 -1.32 8.82
CA PRO A 277 14.01 -1.25 10.23
C PRO A 277 12.99 -0.54 11.13
N TYR A 278 11.69 -0.74 10.90
CA TYR A 278 10.65 0.08 11.53
C TYR A 278 10.66 -0.12 13.06
N PRO A 279 10.57 0.96 13.87
CA PRO A 279 10.75 0.87 15.32
C PRO A 279 9.50 0.38 16.07
N HIS A 280 8.34 0.33 15.42
CA HIS A 280 7.06 0.03 16.07
C HIS A 280 6.39 -1.21 15.48
N GLU A 281 5.71 -1.97 16.33
CA GLU A 281 5.06 -3.22 15.93
C GLU A 281 3.75 -2.98 15.16
N GLN A 282 3.08 -1.85 15.41
CA GLN A 282 1.73 -1.52 14.95
C GLN A 282 1.65 -1.10 13.47
N GLN A 283 2.29 -1.87 12.58
CA GLN A 283 2.20 -1.69 11.13
C GLN A 283 1.55 -2.92 10.48
N ILE A 284 0.31 -2.77 10.03
CA ILE A 284 -0.49 -3.89 9.52
C ILE A 284 -0.39 -4.10 8.01
N SER A 285 0.12 -3.11 7.27
CA SER A 285 0.39 -3.19 5.84
C SER A 285 1.62 -2.36 5.49
N SER A 286 2.42 -2.80 4.51
CA SER A 286 3.58 -2.02 4.03
C SER A 286 3.81 -2.33 2.56
N GLY A 287 3.36 -1.42 1.69
CA GLY A 287 3.52 -1.56 0.24
C GLY A 287 4.99 -1.65 -0.18
N THR A 288 5.89 -0.95 0.50
CA THR A 288 7.32 -0.98 0.16
C THR A 288 7.96 -2.33 0.47
N LEU A 289 7.57 -2.95 1.61
CA LEU A 289 7.97 -4.33 1.93
C LEU A 289 7.39 -5.33 0.93
N SER A 290 6.11 -5.20 0.57
CA SER A 290 5.45 -6.06 -0.41
C SER A 290 6.17 -6.00 -1.76
N PHE A 291 6.49 -4.79 -2.24
CA PHE A 291 7.18 -4.60 -3.52
C PHE A 291 8.59 -5.20 -3.52
N ALA A 292 9.33 -5.08 -2.41
CA ALA A 292 10.63 -5.71 -2.28
C ALA A 292 10.58 -7.24 -2.33
N VAL A 293 9.60 -7.84 -1.63
CA VAL A 293 9.33 -9.29 -1.73
C VAL A 293 8.93 -9.65 -3.17
N GLY A 294 8.06 -8.85 -3.78
CA GLY A 294 7.62 -8.96 -5.17
C GLY A 294 8.76 -9.01 -6.19
N ALA A 295 9.76 -8.16 -5.99
CA ALA A 295 10.97 -8.08 -6.80
C ALA A 295 11.97 -9.22 -6.55
N GLY A 296 11.73 -10.06 -5.54
CA GLY A 296 12.61 -11.15 -5.17
C GLY A 296 13.87 -10.71 -4.42
N ALA A 297 13.85 -9.55 -3.76
CA ALA A 297 14.94 -9.14 -2.87
C ALA A 297 14.97 -10.04 -1.62
N ALA A 298 16.16 -10.27 -1.04
CA ALA A 298 16.23 -10.84 0.30
C ALA A 298 15.82 -9.77 1.30
N VAL A 299 14.87 -10.06 2.18
CA VAL A 299 14.35 -9.05 3.10
C VAL A 299 14.90 -9.25 4.50
N ILE A 300 15.37 -8.16 5.12
CA ILE A 300 15.58 -8.05 6.56
C ILE A 300 14.56 -7.04 7.08
N SER A 301 13.80 -7.38 8.12
CA SER A 301 12.81 -6.48 8.70
C SER A 301 12.78 -6.61 10.21
N THR A 302 12.42 -5.54 10.91
CA THR A 302 11.89 -5.67 12.27
C THR A 302 10.56 -6.42 12.26
N PRO A 303 10.18 -7.11 13.35
CA PRO A 303 9.04 -8.01 13.35
C PRO A 303 7.72 -7.26 13.63
N TYR A 304 7.43 -6.20 12.88
CA TYR A 304 6.11 -5.58 12.86
C TYR A 304 5.08 -6.52 12.22
N TRP A 305 3.80 -6.35 12.53
CA TRP A 305 2.76 -7.33 12.18
C TRP A 305 2.77 -7.78 10.72
N HIS A 306 2.80 -6.83 9.78
CA HIS A 306 2.85 -7.17 8.37
C HIS A 306 4.14 -7.89 7.96
N ALA A 307 5.30 -7.53 8.54
CA ALA A 307 6.55 -8.24 8.27
C ALA A 307 6.50 -9.67 8.80
N LYS A 308 5.93 -9.90 10.00
CA LYS A 308 5.74 -11.24 10.55
C LYS A 308 4.88 -12.11 9.64
N ASP A 309 3.82 -11.55 9.05
CA ASP A 309 2.93 -12.28 8.14
C ASP A 309 3.55 -12.52 6.76
N LEU A 310 4.13 -11.47 6.17
CA LEU A 310 4.68 -11.52 4.83
C LEU A 310 5.94 -12.38 4.76
N LEU A 311 6.79 -12.34 5.79
CA LEU A 311 8.08 -13.05 5.81
C LEU A 311 8.01 -14.48 6.37
N LYS A 312 6.81 -15.01 6.60
CA LYS A 312 6.59 -16.45 6.91
C LYS A 312 7.25 -17.34 5.86
N ASP A 313 7.51 -18.59 6.24
CA ASP A 313 8.08 -19.59 5.34
C ASP A 313 9.44 -19.18 4.75
N GLU A 314 10.28 -18.53 5.56
CA GLU A 314 11.65 -18.12 5.22
C GLU A 314 11.74 -17.11 4.05
N ARG A 315 10.67 -16.33 3.80
CA ARG A 315 10.66 -15.27 2.78
C ARG A 315 11.52 -14.05 3.14
N GLY A 316 12.06 -14.02 4.37
CA GLY A 316 13.03 -13.03 4.82
C GLY A 316 13.54 -13.38 6.22
N ILE A 317 14.26 -12.43 6.83
CA ILE A 317 14.83 -12.54 8.18
C ILE A 317 14.22 -11.46 9.06
N LEU A 318 13.77 -11.86 10.24
CA LEU A 318 13.29 -10.94 11.26
C LEU A 318 14.42 -10.59 12.23
N SER A 319 14.75 -9.29 12.30
CA SER A 319 15.73 -8.73 13.24
C SER A 319 15.00 -8.08 14.41
N PRO A 320 15.37 -8.30 15.68
CA PRO A 320 14.69 -7.67 16.82
C PRO A 320 14.62 -6.15 16.72
N PHE A 321 13.56 -5.56 17.29
CA PHE A 321 13.40 -4.10 17.35
C PHE A 321 14.55 -3.47 18.12
N ASN A 322 15.05 -2.33 17.61
CA ASN A 322 16.08 -1.51 18.25
C ASN A 322 17.40 -2.24 18.56
N ASP A 323 17.64 -3.42 17.95
CA ASP A 323 18.86 -4.20 18.11
C ASP A 323 19.77 -4.03 16.89
N ILE A 324 20.68 -3.06 17.02
CA ILE A 324 21.65 -2.71 15.97
C ILE A 324 22.62 -3.86 15.71
N ALA A 325 23.01 -4.62 16.74
CA ALA A 325 23.98 -5.71 16.62
C ALA A 325 23.36 -6.89 15.88
N ALA A 326 22.15 -7.30 16.24
CA ALA A 326 21.44 -8.35 15.52
C ALA A 326 21.16 -7.97 14.06
N MET A 327 20.79 -6.71 13.80
CA MET A 327 20.58 -6.21 12.44
C MET A 327 21.88 -6.29 11.62
N ARG A 328 22.98 -5.84 12.21
CA ARG A 328 24.33 -5.91 11.61
C ARG A 328 24.72 -7.35 11.28
N ASP A 329 24.51 -8.28 12.19
CA ASP A 329 24.87 -9.69 11.99
C ASP A 329 24.03 -10.33 10.88
N ASN A 330 22.73 -10.01 10.80
CA ASN A 330 21.87 -10.45 9.70
C ASN A 330 22.34 -9.91 8.33
N ILE A 331 22.71 -8.62 8.26
CA ILE A 331 23.26 -8.00 7.04
C ILE A 331 24.56 -8.70 6.63
N LYS A 332 25.49 -8.89 7.58
CA LYS A 332 26.77 -9.59 7.34
C LYS A 332 26.56 -11.02 6.86
N MET A 333 25.64 -11.74 7.48
CA MET A 333 25.33 -13.13 7.12
C MET A 333 24.88 -13.24 5.66
N LEU A 334 23.94 -12.38 5.23
CA LEU A 334 23.47 -12.38 3.84
C LEU A 334 24.53 -11.87 2.87
N TYR A 335 25.35 -10.90 3.26
CA TYR A 335 26.46 -10.39 2.44
C TYR A 335 27.53 -11.47 2.19
N GLN A 336 27.87 -12.27 3.21
CA GLN A 336 28.92 -13.28 3.13
C GLN A 336 28.45 -14.59 2.48
N SER A 337 27.17 -14.95 2.65
CA SER A 337 26.64 -16.23 2.20
C SER A 337 25.75 -16.08 0.96
N HIS A 338 26.37 -16.24 -0.22
CA HIS A 338 25.68 -16.29 -1.50
C HIS A 338 24.53 -17.32 -1.52
N ARG A 339 24.69 -18.45 -0.82
CA ARG A 339 23.65 -19.48 -0.73
C ARG A 339 22.43 -19.01 0.06
N LEU A 340 22.64 -18.41 1.24
CA LEU A 340 21.52 -17.90 2.06
C LEU A 340 20.82 -16.73 1.38
N LEU A 341 21.59 -15.83 0.76
CA LEU A 341 21.05 -14.74 -0.03
C LEU A 341 20.15 -15.28 -1.16
N ALA A 342 20.67 -16.22 -1.96
CA ALA A 342 19.90 -16.83 -3.05
C ALA A 342 18.64 -17.55 -2.55
N TRP A 343 18.70 -18.22 -1.39
CA TRP A 343 17.55 -18.88 -0.79
C TRP A 343 16.43 -17.89 -0.46
N HIS A 344 16.72 -16.84 0.30
CA HIS A 344 15.71 -15.85 0.68
C HIS A 344 15.16 -15.10 -0.54
N ARG A 345 16.00 -14.77 -1.53
CA ARG A 345 15.56 -14.16 -2.79
C ARG A 345 14.60 -15.07 -3.56
N PHE A 346 14.91 -16.37 -3.66
CA PHE A 346 14.04 -17.35 -4.30
C PHE A 346 12.69 -17.47 -3.59
N LYS A 347 12.69 -17.56 -2.26
CA LYS A 347 11.46 -17.65 -1.46
C LYS A 347 10.60 -16.39 -1.58
N ALA A 348 11.22 -15.21 -1.53
CA ALA A 348 10.54 -13.94 -1.74
C ALA A 348 9.90 -13.87 -3.14
N ARG A 349 10.68 -14.14 -4.19
CA ARG A 349 10.19 -14.17 -5.58
C ARG A 349 9.03 -15.14 -5.78
N SER A 350 9.16 -16.36 -5.28
CA SER A 350 8.13 -17.40 -5.44
C SER A 350 6.78 -16.97 -4.86
N TYR A 351 6.78 -16.21 -3.78
CA TYR A 351 5.58 -15.60 -3.24
C TYR A 351 5.14 -14.37 -4.06
N GLY A 352 6.08 -13.49 -4.40
CA GLY A 352 5.85 -12.28 -5.19
C GLY A 352 5.15 -12.53 -6.53
N GLU A 353 5.52 -13.59 -7.24
CA GLU A 353 4.89 -13.99 -8.51
C GLU A 353 3.40 -14.36 -8.35
N GLN A 354 2.97 -14.77 -7.15
CA GLN A 354 1.58 -15.09 -6.84
C GLN A 354 0.77 -13.84 -6.51
N THR A 355 1.41 -12.80 -5.98
CA THR A 355 0.76 -11.56 -5.53
C THR A 355 0.88 -10.41 -6.53
N VAL A 356 1.23 -10.68 -7.80
CA VAL A 356 1.20 -9.63 -8.82
C VAL A 356 -0.20 -9.03 -8.96
N TRP A 357 -0.28 -7.73 -9.28
CA TRP A 357 -1.56 -7.00 -9.35
C TRP A 357 -2.61 -7.67 -10.23
N GLY A 358 -2.22 -8.31 -11.33
CA GLY A 358 -3.15 -9.06 -12.18
C GLY A 358 -3.80 -10.27 -11.49
N ASN A 359 -3.13 -10.90 -10.52
CA ASN A 359 -3.70 -11.99 -9.72
C ASN A 359 -4.52 -11.44 -8.56
N VAL A 360 -3.99 -10.45 -7.85
CA VAL A 360 -4.68 -9.81 -6.72
C VAL A 360 -6.00 -9.17 -7.18
N ALA A 361 -6.00 -8.48 -8.32
CA ALA A 361 -7.22 -7.91 -8.90
C ALA A 361 -8.27 -8.97 -9.24
N LYS A 362 -7.87 -10.16 -9.71
CA LYS A 362 -8.81 -11.28 -9.92
C LYS A 362 -9.46 -11.73 -8.62
N MET A 363 -8.71 -11.80 -7.51
CA MET A 363 -9.28 -12.12 -6.20
C MET A 363 -10.34 -11.10 -5.77
N TYR A 364 -10.09 -9.81 -6.01
CA TYR A 364 -11.09 -8.75 -5.77
C TYR A 364 -12.33 -8.93 -6.65
N LEU A 365 -12.16 -9.21 -7.93
CA LEU A 365 -13.27 -9.43 -8.87
C LEU A 365 -14.10 -10.67 -8.51
N GLU A 366 -13.46 -11.78 -8.18
CA GLU A 366 -14.11 -13.00 -7.71
C GLU A 366 -14.91 -12.75 -6.44
N LEU A 367 -14.34 -12.00 -5.48
CA LEU A 367 -15.04 -11.62 -4.25
C LEU A 367 -16.28 -10.76 -4.55
N LEU A 368 -16.17 -9.76 -5.44
CA LEU A 368 -17.29 -8.92 -5.86
C LEU A 368 -18.38 -9.71 -6.57
N GLN A 369 -18.01 -10.67 -7.42
CA GLN A 369 -18.96 -11.53 -8.12
C GLN A 369 -19.82 -12.38 -7.17
N GLY A 370 -19.28 -12.74 -6.00
CA GLY A 370 -20.01 -13.45 -4.95
C GLY A 370 -20.98 -12.57 -4.14
N LEU A 371 -20.95 -11.24 -4.29
CA LEU A 371 -21.83 -10.34 -3.52
C LEU A 371 -23.22 -10.24 -4.15
N ALA A 372 -24.24 -10.18 -3.29
CA ALA A 372 -25.63 -10.09 -3.71
C ALA A 372 -25.95 -8.68 -4.19
N THR A 373 -26.18 -8.51 -5.49
CA THR A 373 -26.63 -7.24 -6.09
C THR A 373 -28.15 -7.07 -5.92
N PRO A 374 -28.64 -5.84 -5.67
CA PRO A 374 -30.07 -5.56 -5.73
C PRO A 374 -30.63 -5.98 -7.09
N VAL A 375 -31.84 -6.56 -7.11
CA VAL A 375 -32.57 -6.78 -8.36
C VAL A 375 -32.97 -5.39 -8.88
N ARG A 376 -32.24 -4.86 -9.86
CA ARG A 376 -32.68 -3.68 -10.61
C ARG A 376 -33.91 -4.10 -11.41
N SER A 377 -35.07 -3.50 -11.14
CA SER A 377 -36.28 -3.80 -11.89
C SER A 377 -36.07 -3.37 -13.34
N LEU A 378 -36.58 -4.13 -14.32
CA LEU A 378 -36.52 -3.76 -15.75
C LEU A 378 -37.13 -2.37 -16.04
N ILE A 379 -37.98 -1.86 -15.14
CA ILE A 379 -38.64 -0.56 -15.21
C ILE A 379 -37.62 0.59 -15.09
N ASP A 380 -36.57 0.42 -14.28
CA ASP A 380 -35.52 1.43 -14.11
C ASP A 380 -34.61 1.50 -15.35
N TYR A 381 -34.47 0.39 -16.09
CA TYR A 381 -33.66 0.32 -17.32
C TYR A 381 -34.30 1.08 -18.48
N GLU A 382 -35.64 1.07 -18.59
CA GLU A 382 -36.37 1.87 -19.58
C GLU A 382 -36.30 3.37 -19.29
N GLN A 383 -36.32 3.77 -18.01
CA GLN A 383 -36.11 5.17 -17.61
C GLN A 383 -34.65 5.62 -17.82
N TYR A 384 -33.67 4.72 -17.66
CA TYR A 384 -32.25 5.01 -17.90
C TYR A 384 -31.93 5.27 -19.39
N ILE A 385 -32.61 4.60 -20.32
CA ILE A 385 -32.49 4.85 -21.77
C ILE A 385 -33.20 6.15 -22.17
N ALA A 386 -34.20 6.60 -21.41
CA ALA A 386 -34.96 7.81 -21.71
C ALA A 386 -34.20 9.11 -21.40
N MET A 387 -33.08 9.06 -20.67
CA MET A 387 -32.24 10.21 -20.31
C MET A 387 -31.09 10.44 -21.32
N ASP A 388 -31.40 10.34 -22.62
CA ASP A 388 -30.50 10.72 -23.71
C ASP A 388 -30.49 12.25 -23.85
N LEU A 389 -29.40 12.89 -23.40
CA LEU A 389 -29.16 14.33 -23.48
C LEU A 389 -29.26 14.91 -24.91
N LYS A 390 -29.32 14.08 -25.96
CA LYS A 390 -29.60 14.51 -27.33
C LYS A 390 -31.07 14.85 -27.62
N ARG A 391 -32.02 14.52 -26.74
CA ARG A 391 -33.44 14.85 -26.91
C ARG A 391 -33.85 16.17 -26.25
N GLU A 392 -33.03 16.73 -25.37
CA GLU A 392 -33.25 18.04 -24.73
C GLU A 392 -32.52 19.21 -25.42
N ALA A 393 -31.68 18.93 -26.41
CA ALA A 393 -31.08 19.91 -27.32
C ALA A 393 -31.85 19.96 -28.63
#